data_AF-A0A1V4B3Y6-F1
#
_entry.id   AF-A0A1V4B3Y6-F1
#
_cell.length_a   1.000
_cell.length_b   1.000
_cell.length_c   1.000
_cell.angle_alpha   90.00
_cell.angle_beta   90.00
_cell.angle_gamma   90.00
#
_symmetry.space_group_name_H-M   'P 1'
#
loop_
_entity.id
_entity.type
_entity.pdbx_description
1 polymer ?
#
loop_
_entity_poly.entity_id
_entity_poly.type
_entity_poly.pdbx_seq_one_letter_code
_entity_poly.pdbx_strand_id
1 'polypeptide(L)'
;MNNKQKYIQLIHIAKQQLNMDEYSYRSMLERLTAKNSTAKMTVVELLKVLHELEQKGFKVRSRRGYSPKTESAVVKSNITNKIRAVWIAMGQDNVIEDSSERALNAYMHKIINKNRNILMLNVQSLEQYEAGRLLEILKNWHKRVLIERIESKTGEKMPRKIGYDNVIECYQELF
;
A
#
# COMPACT_ATOMS: atom_id res chain seq x y z
N MET A 1 15.07 2.29 -10.15
CA MET A 1 15.69 2.82 -8.91
C MET A 1 16.85 1.91 -8.53
N ASN A 2 18.04 2.46 -8.26
CA ASN A 2 19.23 1.66 -7.98
C ASN A 2 19.19 1.14 -6.53
N ASN A 3 18.92 -0.15 -6.33
CA ASN A 3 18.75 -0.77 -5.00
C ASN A 3 19.94 -0.51 -4.06
N LYS A 4 21.15 -0.35 -4.62
CA LYS A 4 22.36 0.00 -3.87
C LYS A 4 22.24 1.30 -3.08
N GLN A 5 21.70 2.37 -3.68
CA GLN A 5 21.59 3.67 -3.01
C GLN A 5 20.61 3.63 -1.83
N LYS A 6 19.52 2.87 -1.97
CA LYS A 6 18.55 2.66 -0.87
C LYS A 6 19.19 1.97 0.34
N TYR A 7 19.99 0.93 0.12
CA TYR A 7 20.67 0.24 1.21
C TYR A 7 21.70 1.13 1.91
N ILE A 8 22.47 1.92 1.16
CA ILE A 8 23.40 2.90 1.74
C ILE A 8 22.65 3.89 2.63
N GLN A 9 21.51 4.42 2.15
CA GLN A 9 20.69 5.34 2.94
C GLN A 9 20.18 4.70 4.24
N LEU A 10 19.68 3.45 4.17
CA LEU A 10 19.22 2.73 5.35
C LEU A 10 20.34 2.50 6.37
N ILE A 11 21.55 2.17 5.92
CA ILE A 11 22.71 2.00 6.81
C ILE A 11 23.05 3.31 7.53
N HIS A 12 23.00 4.45 6.84
CA HIS A 12 23.24 5.74 7.48
C HIS A 12 22.16 6.11 8.49
N ILE A 13 20.89 5.82 8.20
CA ILE A 13 19.79 5.99 9.14
C ILE A 13 19.99 5.08 10.36
N ALA A 14 20.36 3.82 10.16
CA ALA A 14 20.61 2.86 11.23
C ALA A 14 21.76 3.31 12.14
N LYS A 15 22.86 3.78 11.56
CA LYS A 15 23.99 4.36 12.29
C LYS A 15 23.54 5.49 13.22
N GLN A 16 22.70 6.42 12.71
CA GLN A 16 22.14 7.51 13.50
C GLN A 16 21.21 7.01 14.61
N GLN A 17 20.30 6.07 14.29
CA GLN A 17 19.33 5.54 15.26
C GLN A 17 19.98 4.73 16.39
N LEU A 18 21.09 4.06 16.10
CA LEU A 18 21.86 3.30 17.08
C LEU A 18 22.92 4.16 17.80
N ASN A 19 22.97 5.47 17.53
CA ASN A 19 23.98 6.39 18.07
C ASN A 19 25.41 5.87 17.94
N MET A 20 25.74 5.24 16.80
CA MET A 20 27.09 4.71 16.56
C MET A 20 28.05 5.85 16.20
N ASP A 21 29.15 5.95 16.92
CA ASP A 21 30.23 6.86 16.60
C ASP A 21 30.97 6.44 15.31
N GLU A 22 31.71 7.38 14.71
CA GLU A 22 32.38 7.17 13.43
C GLU A 22 33.41 6.04 13.47
N TYR A 23 34.11 5.87 14.58
CA TYR A 23 35.16 4.87 14.72
C TYR A 23 34.55 3.46 14.82
N SER A 24 33.58 3.28 15.72
CA SER A 24 32.85 2.02 15.86
C SER A 24 32.14 1.61 14.57
N TYR A 25 31.56 2.59 13.86
CA TYR A 25 30.93 2.37 12.56
C TYR A 25 31.95 1.87 11.52
N ARG A 26 33.09 2.54 11.35
CA ARG A 26 34.12 2.12 10.38
C ARG A 26 34.74 0.77 10.72
N SER A 27 35.03 0.52 11.99
CA SER A 27 35.54 -0.76 12.46
C SER A 27 34.57 -1.92 12.15
N MET A 28 33.27 -1.70 12.35
CA MET A 28 32.25 -2.68 11.97
C MET A 28 32.22 -2.93 10.45
N LEU A 29 32.29 -1.88 9.62
CA LEU A 29 32.32 -2.03 8.17
C LEU A 29 33.54 -2.83 7.69
N GLU A 30 34.73 -2.51 8.22
CA GLU A 30 35.97 -3.20 7.89
C GLU A 30 35.92 -4.67 8.31
N ARG A 31 35.43 -4.97 9.53
CA ARG A 31 35.28 -6.34 10.01
C ARG A 31 34.36 -7.18 9.13
N LEU A 32 33.28 -6.61 8.63
CA LEU A 32 32.25 -7.34 7.86
C LEU A 32 32.59 -7.47 6.37
N THR A 33 33.32 -6.50 5.81
CA THR A 33 33.44 -6.35 4.35
C THR A 33 34.86 -6.04 3.87
N ALA A 34 35.84 -5.92 4.78
CA ALA A 34 37.20 -5.43 4.52
C ALA A 34 37.26 -4.02 3.88
N LYS A 35 36.16 -3.26 3.95
CA LYS A 35 36.04 -1.92 3.36
C LYS A 35 35.55 -0.93 4.41
N ASN A 36 36.08 0.29 4.36
CA ASN A 36 35.75 1.36 5.30
C ASN A 36 34.64 2.30 4.82
N SER A 37 34.04 2.04 3.65
CA SER A 37 33.03 2.90 3.05
C SER A 37 31.96 2.10 2.33
N THR A 38 30.70 2.41 2.63
CA THR A 38 29.51 1.83 1.98
C THR A 38 29.42 2.13 0.48
N ALA A 39 30.07 3.20 0.00
CA ALA A 39 30.15 3.52 -1.43
C ALA A 39 30.91 2.45 -2.24
N LYS A 40 31.95 1.87 -1.63
CA LYS A 40 32.83 0.83 -2.21
C LYS A 40 32.24 -0.58 -2.10
N MET A 41 31.09 -0.73 -1.45
CA MET A 41 30.46 -2.02 -1.20
C MET A 41 29.56 -2.45 -2.36
N THR A 42 29.44 -3.76 -2.55
CA THR A 42 28.45 -4.42 -3.40
C THR A 42 27.11 -4.50 -2.66
N VAL A 43 26.03 -4.83 -3.39
CA VAL A 43 24.70 -4.99 -2.78
C VAL A 43 24.70 -6.09 -1.70
N VAL A 44 25.41 -7.20 -1.95
CA VAL A 44 25.50 -8.33 -1.01
C VAL A 44 26.21 -7.90 0.29
N GLU A 45 27.29 -7.14 0.18
CA GLU A 45 28.01 -6.59 1.34
C GLU A 45 27.15 -5.61 2.14
N LEU A 46 26.40 -4.73 1.46
CA LEU A 46 25.48 -3.79 2.10
C LEU A 46 24.36 -4.49 2.87
N LEU A 47 23.81 -5.59 2.33
CA LEU A 47 22.82 -6.41 3.03
C LEU A 47 23.41 -7.07 4.27
N LYS A 48 24.66 -7.54 4.21
CA LYS A 48 25.39 -8.09 5.36
C LYS A 48 25.53 -7.07 6.49
N VAL A 49 25.87 -5.83 6.14
CA VAL A 49 25.97 -4.72 7.10
C VAL A 49 24.60 -4.38 7.71
N LEU A 50 23.55 -4.31 6.90
CA LEU A 50 22.19 -4.08 7.40
C LEU A 50 21.75 -5.18 8.37
N HIS A 51 22.04 -6.44 8.07
CA HIS A 51 21.71 -7.55 8.94
C HIS A 51 22.40 -7.46 10.31
N GLU A 52 23.69 -7.10 10.36
CA GLU A 52 24.38 -6.84 11.64
C GLU A 52 23.71 -5.69 12.42
N LEU A 53 23.33 -4.62 11.73
CA LEU A 53 22.66 -3.47 12.36
C LEU A 53 21.30 -3.86 12.92
N GLU A 54 20.55 -4.71 12.24
CA GLU A 54 19.28 -5.28 12.73
C GLU A 54 19.48 -6.10 14.00
N GLN A 55 20.52 -6.95 14.04
CA GLN A 55 20.89 -7.70 15.25
C GLN A 55 21.27 -6.77 16.42
N LYS A 56 21.86 -5.61 16.12
CA LYS A 56 22.17 -4.56 17.10
C LYS A 56 20.96 -3.70 17.51
N GLY A 57 19.76 -4.01 17.01
CA GLY A 57 18.51 -3.37 17.40
C GLY A 57 17.97 -2.34 16.41
N PHE A 58 18.57 -2.18 15.24
CA PHE A 58 17.97 -1.39 14.17
C PHE A 58 16.68 -2.07 13.70
N LYS A 59 15.58 -1.34 13.75
CA LYS A 59 14.30 -1.79 13.18
C LYS A 59 13.96 -0.84 12.05
N VAL A 60 13.90 -1.36 10.82
CA VAL A 60 13.36 -0.61 9.69
C VAL A 60 11.90 -0.30 10.01
N ARG A 61 11.65 0.90 10.54
CA ARG A 61 10.30 1.43 10.64
C ARG A 61 9.86 1.68 9.21
N SER A 62 9.17 0.72 8.60
CA SER A 62 8.28 1.08 7.50
C SER A 62 7.35 2.12 8.11
N ARG A 63 7.32 3.33 7.52
CA ARG A 63 6.23 4.25 7.85
C ARG A 63 4.97 3.42 7.63
N ARG A 64 4.20 3.22 8.70
CA ARG A 64 2.82 2.74 8.63
C ARG A 64 1.99 3.80 7.89
N GLY A 65 2.27 3.98 6.61
CA GLY A 65 1.27 4.35 5.63
C GLY A 65 0.60 3.05 5.25
N TYR A 66 -0.73 3.03 5.38
CA TYR A 66 -1.64 1.98 4.96
C TYR A 66 -1.02 0.88 4.08
N SER A 67 -0.80 -0.28 4.72
CA SER A 67 -0.39 -1.59 4.17
C SER A 67 1.00 -1.71 3.51
N PRO A 68 1.76 -2.78 3.81
CA PRO A 68 2.94 -3.13 3.02
C PRO A 68 2.48 -3.48 1.60
N LYS A 69 3.05 -2.79 0.60
CA LYS A 69 3.09 -3.33 -0.77
C LYS A 69 3.91 -4.62 -0.68
N THR A 70 3.28 -5.77 -0.89
CA THR A 70 4.00 -7.03 -1.06
C THR A 70 4.91 -6.89 -2.29
N GLU A 71 6.18 -6.56 -2.06
CA GLU A 71 7.23 -6.46 -3.08
C GLU A 71 7.62 -7.86 -3.58
N SER A 72 6.78 -8.49 -4.39
CA SER A 72 7.23 -9.63 -5.24
C SER A 72 6.22 -10.08 -6.30
N ALA A 73 5.27 -9.23 -6.71
CA ALA A 73 4.37 -9.60 -7.78
C ALA A 73 4.33 -8.50 -8.84
N VAL A 74 4.87 -8.86 -10.01
CA VAL A 74 4.76 -8.12 -11.28
C VAL A 74 3.37 -7.50 -11.35
N VAL A 75 3.31 -6.17 -11.51
CA VAL A 75 2.08 -5.38 -11.56
C VAL A 75 1.23 -5.88 -12.72
N LYS A 76 0.35 -6.86 -12.46
CA LYS A 76 -0.52 -7.47 -13.47
C LYS A 76 -1.84 -6.74 -13.68
N SER A 77 -2.18 -5.69 -12.93
CA SER A 77 -3.26 -4.79 -13.38
C SER A 77 -3.30 -3.43 -12.67
N ASN A 78 -3.32 -2.35 -13.46
CA ASN A 78 -3.68 -0.98 -13.02
C ASN A 78 -5.03 -0.98 -12.27
N ILE A 79 -5.95 -1.89 -12.64
CA ILE A 79 -7.29 -2.01 -12.06
C ILE A 79 -7.23 -2.43 -10.59
N THR A 80 -6.33 -3.35 -10.21
CA THR A 80 -6.17 -3.79 -8.81
C THR A 80 -5.80 -2.62 -7.89
N ASN A 81 -4.94 -1.71 -8.36
CA ASN A 81 -4.59 -0.52 -7.58
C ASN A 81 -5.79 0.44 -7.46
N LYS A 82 -6.61 0.57 -8.51
CA LYS A 82 -7.85 1.35 -8.45
C LYS A 82 -8.85 0.75 -7.45
N ILE A 83 -8.99 -0.57 -7.39
CA ILE A 83 -9.86 -1.26 -6.41
C ILE A 83 -9.44 -0.88 -4.99
N ARG A 84 -8.13 -0.97 -4.69
CA ARG A 84 -7.60 -0.59 -3.37
C ARG A 84 -7.84 0.89 -3.07
N ALA A 85 -7.60 1.76 -4.03
CA ALA A 85 -7.83 3.20 -3.86
C ALA A 85 -9.29 3.52 -3.55
N VAL A 86 -10.24 2.92 -4.28
CA VAL A 86 -11.67 3.08 -4.02
C VAL A 86 -12.05 2.52 -2.64
N TRP A 87 -11.54 1.34 -2.27
CA TRP A 87 -11.81 0.75 -0.96
C TRP A 87 -11.32 1.62 0.20
N ILE A 88 -10.12 2.20 0.06
CA ILE A 88 -9.57 3.12 1.06
C ILE A 88 -10.40 4.41 1.12
N ALA A 89 -10.75 4.99 -0.03
CA ALA A 89 -11.58 6.19 -0.10
C ALA A 89 -12.93 5.98 0.59
N MET A 90 -13.59 4.84 0.34
CA MET A 90 -14.83 4.47 1.03
C MET A 90 -14.67 4.43 2.57
N GLY A 91 -13.52 4.04 3.09
CA GLY A 91 -13.25 4.11 4.52
C GLY A 91 -13.07 5.54 5.04
N GLN A 92 -12.36 6.38 4.28
CA GLN A 92 -12.17 7.80 4.61
C GLN A 92 -13.51 8.56 4.60
N ASP A 93 -14.34 8.25 3.62
CA ASP A 93 -15.70 8.75 3.49
C ASP A 93 -16.66 8.04 4.46
N ASN A 94 -16.20 7.24 5.42
CA ASN A 94 -17.03 6.53 6.42
C ASN A 94 -18.18 5.71 5.82
N VAL A 95 -18.01 5.17 4.62
CA VAL A 95 -18.97 4.26 3.95
C VAL A 95 -18.81 2.83 4.48
N ILE A 96 -17.59 2.47 4.86
CA ILE A 96 -17.22 1.20 5.45
C ILE A 96 -16.44 1.43 6.74
N GLU A 97 -16.56 0.50 7.68
CA GLU A 97 -15.89 0.58 8.98
C GLU A 97 -14.42 0.12 8.91
N ASP A 98 -14.12 -0.90 8.09
CA ASP A 98 -12.78 -1.49 7.97
C ASP A 98 -12.27 -1.39 6.52
N SER A 99 -11.36 -0.44 6.27
CA SER A 99 -10.70 -0.24 4.98
C SER A 99 -9.43 -1.07 4.78
N SER A 100 -9.18 -2.08 5.61
CA SER A 100 -8.00 -2.94 5.50
C SER A 100 -8.05 -3.86 4.27
N GLU A 101 -6.86 -4.26 3.80
CA GLU A 101 -6.70 -5.28 2.74
C GLU A 101 -7.38 -6.61 3.10
N ARG A 102 -7.41 -6.97 4.39
CA ARG A 102 -8.08 -8.19 4.85
C ARG A 102 -9.59 -8.11 4.64
N ALA A 103 -10.21 -6.99 5.00
CA ALA A 103 -11.63 -6.76 4.78
C ALA A 103 -11.96 -6.73 3.28
N LEU A 104 -11.11 -6.10 2.46
CA LEU A 104 -11.24 -6.11 1.01
C LEU A 104 -11.21 -7.53 0.43
N ASN A 105 -10.24 -8.36 0.83
CA ASN A 105 -10.15 -9.75 0.36
C ASN A 105 -11.37 -10.57 0.81
N ALA A 106 -11.85 -10.39 2.05
CA ALA A 106 -13.05 -11.06 2.53
C ALA A 106 -14.31 -10.64 1.75
N TYR A 107 -14.45 -9.35 1.42
CA TYR A 107 -15.53 -8.87 0.56
C TYR A 107 -15.42 -9.46 -0.85
N MET A 108 -14.22 -9.45 -1.44
CA MET A 108 -13.95 -10.05 -2.74
C MET A 108 -14.35 -11.54 -2.75
N HIS A 109 -13.99 -12.31 -1.74
CA HIS A 109 -14.36 -13.73 -1.65
C HIS A 109 -15.87 -13.93 -1.70
N LYS A 110 -16.65 -13.11 -0.96
CA LYS A 110 -18.12 -13.18 -0.98
C LYS A 110 -18.73 -12.95 -2.36
N ILE A 111 -18.12 -12.08 -3.17
CA ILE A 111 -18.62 -11.69 -4.49
C ILE A 111 -18.14 -12.62 -5.61
N ILE A 112 -16.88 -13.04 -5.55
CA ILE A 112 -16.15 -13.68 -6.65
C ILE A 112 -16.05 -15.19 -6.49
N ASN A 113 -15.90 -15.71 -5.26
CA ASN A 113 -15.68 -17.13 -5.02
C ASN A 113 -16.97 -17.94 -4.83
N LYS A 114 -18.14 -17.30 -4.77
CA LYS A 114 -19.42 -17.94 -4.40
C LYS A 114 -19.78 -19.18 -5.25
N ASN A 115 -19.36 -19.22 -6.52
CA ASN A 115 -19.66 -20.31 -7.47
C ASN A 115 -18.42 -20.74 -8.25
N ARG A 116 -17.25 -20.81 -7.61
CA ARG A 116 -15.98 -21.13 -8.28
C ARG A 116 -15.33 -22.40 -7.76
N ASN A 117 -14.79 -23.18 -8.70
CA ASN A 117 -13.95 -24.34 -8.41
C ASN A 117 -12.54 -23.93 -7.98
N ILE A 118 -12.01 -22.83 -8.54
CA ILE A 118 -10.69 -22.27 -8.18
C ILE A 118 -10.93 -21.00 -7.37
N LEU A 119 -10.47 -21.00 -6.12
CA LEU A 119 -10.66 -19.88 -5.19
C LEU A 119 -9.59 -18.82 -5.41
N MET A 120 -10.03 -17.58 -5.59
CA MET A 120 -9.13 -16.42 -5.59
C MET A 120 -8.76 -16.07 -4.16
N LEU A 121 -7.46 -16.06 -3.85
CA LEU A 121 -6.98 -15.82 -2.49
C LEU A 121 -6.92 -14.34 -2.15
N ASN A 122 -6.56 -13.48 -3.12
CA ASN A 122 -6.46 -12.05 -2.91
C ASN A 122 -6.85 -11.25 -4.16
N VAL A 123 -7.13 -9.95 -4.00
CA VAL A 123 -7.55 -9.06 -5.11
C VAL A 123 -6.50 -8.98 -6.22
N GLN A 124 -5.22 -9.21 -5.91
CA GLN A 124 -4.16 -9.21 -6.90
C GLN A 124 -4.14 -10.45 -7.79
N SER A 125 -4.77 -11.54 -7.36
CA SER A 125 -4.96 -12.76 -8.16
C SER A 125 -6.13 -12.67 -9.15
N LEU A 126 -6.94 -11.60 -9.09
CA LEU A 126 -8.08 -11.44 -9.99
C LEU A 126 -7.65 -11.26 -11.45
N GLU A 127 -8.36 -11.91 -12.35
CA GLU A 127 -8.24 -11.65 -13.78
C GLU A 127 -8.85 -10.29 -14.15
N GLN A 128 -8.46 -9.75 -15.32
CA GLN A 128 -8.84 -8.40 -15.74
C GLN A 128 -10.35 -8.16 -15.75
N TYR A 129 -11.13 -9.12 -16.22
CA TYR A 129 -12.60 -9.04 -16.24
C TYR A 129 -13.18 -8.98 -14.82
N GLU A 130 -12.69 -9.82 -13.92
CA GLU A 130 -13.16 -9.90 -12.54
C GLU A 130 -12.79 -8.67 -11.73
N ALA A 131 -11.57 -8.19 -11.91
CA ALA A 131 -11.09 -6.95 -11.31
C ALA A 131 -11.93 -5.77 -11.79
N GLY A 132 -12.25 -5.70 -13.09
CA GLY A 132 -13.15 -4.68 -13.64
C GLY A 132 -14.55 -4.74 -13.03
N ARG A 133 -15.13 -5.95 -12.95
CA ARG A 133 -16.43 -6.16 -12.32
C ARG A 133 -16.44 -5.77 -10.85
N LEU A 134 -15.43 -6.16 -10.07
CA LEU A 134 -15.32 -5.79 -8.66
C LEU A 134 -15.17 -4.29 -8.48
N LEU A 135 -14.36 -3.63 -9.31
CA LEU A 135 -14.19 -2.17 -9.28
C LEU A 135 -15.52 -1.45 -9.49
N GLU A 136 -16.30 -1.85 -10.49
CA GLU A 136 -17.60 -1.21 -10.77
C GLU A 136 -18.63 -1.49 -9.68
N ILE A 137 -18.60 -2.65 -9.03
CA ILE A 137 -19.44 -2.93 -7.86
C ILE A 137 -19.12 -1.95 -6.72
N LEU A 138 -17.83 -1.77 -6.41
CA LEU A 138 -17.39 -0.85 -5.35
C LEU A 138 -17.77 0.60 -5.67
N LYS A 139 -17.52 1.06 -6.90
CA LYS A 139 -17.88 2.41 -7.34
C LYS A 139 -19.38 2.66 -7.23
N ASN A 140 -20.22 1.71 -7.65
CA ASN A 140 -21.67 1.84 -7.56
C ASN A 140 -22.17 1.86 -6.12
N TRP A 141 -21.59 1.04 -5.24
CA TRP A 141 -21.91 1.08 -3.82
C TRP A 141 -21.53 2.43 -3.21
N HIS A 142 -20.29 2.87 -3.43
CA HIS A 142 -19.80 4.14 -2.93
C HIS A 142 -20.70 5.30 -3.41
N LYS A 143 -20.93 5.38 -4.72
CA LYS A 143 -21.78 6.38 -5.36
C LYS A 143 -23.17 6.47 -4.72
N ARG A 144 -23.81 5.33 -4.48
CA ARG A 144 -25.16 5.28 -3.89
C ARG A 144 -25.18 5.92 -2.50
N VAL A 145 -24.19 5.61 -1.67
CA VAL A 145 -24.10 6.15 -0.31
C VAL A 145 -23.77 7.64 -0.33
N LEU A 146 -22.88 8.09 -1.22
CA LEU A 146 -22.56 9.51 -1.34
C LEU A 146 -23.77 10.33 -1.81
N ILE A 147 -24.49 9.84 -2.82
CA ILE A 147 -25.72 10.51 -3.30
C ILE A 147 -26.72 10.66 -2.16
N GLU A 148 -26.99 9.59 -1.41
CA GLU A 148 -27.92 9.63 -0.27
C GLU A 148 -27.51 10.71 0.76
N ARG A 149 -26.21 10.85 1.03
CA ARG A 149 -25.69 11.86 1.96
C ARG A 149 -25.76 13.28 1.40
N ILE A 150 -25.47 13.46 0.12
CA ILE A 150 -25.59 14.75 -0.57
C ILE A 150 -27.05 15.20 -0.55
N GLU A 151 -27.97 14.34 -1.00
CA GLU A 151 -29.41 14.63 -1.05
C GLU A 151 -29.97 14.94 0.35
N SER A 152 -29.48 14.24 1.38
CA SER A 152 -29.87 14.51 2.78
C SER A 152 -29.36 15.87 3.29
N LYS A 153 -28.25 16.38 2.75
CA LYS A 153 -27.64 17.66 3.17
C LYS A 153 -28.17 18.84 2.37
N THR A 154 -28.37 18.69 1.07
CA THR A 154 -28.84 19.77 0.18
C THR A 154 -30.37 19.85 0.10
N GLY A 155 -31.07 18.73 0.34
CA GLY A 155 -32.52 18.62 0.12
C GLY A 155 -32.91 18.49 -1.37
N GLU A 156 -31.93 18.52 -2.28
CA GLU A 156 -32.13 18.41 -3.72
C GLU A 156 -31.76 17.02 -4.23
N LYS A 157 -32.57 16.49 -5.14
CA LYS A 157 -32.29 15.19 -5.77
C LYS A 157 -31.17 15.31 -6.80
N MET A 158 -30.22 14.39 -6.74
CA MET A 158 -29.12 14.33 -7.68
C MET A 158 -29.60 13.86 -9.08
N PRO A 159 -28.93 14.29 -10.16
CA PRO A 159 -29.29 13.85 -11.51
C PRO A 159 -29.24 12.33 -11.67
N ARG A 160 -30.28 11.75 -12.30
CA ARG A 160 -30.39 10.29 -12.52
C ARG A 160 -29.18 9.66 -13.23
N LYS A 161 -28.51 10.43 -14.10
CA LYS A 161 -27.31 10.00 -14.85
C LYS A 161 -26.13 10.90 -14.51
N ILE A 162 -25.55 10.72 -13.34
CA ILE A 162 -24.31 11.38 -12.94
C ILE A 162 -23.11 10.42 -12.98
N GLY A 163 -21.94 10.89 -13.42
CA GLY A 163 -20.70 10.12 -13.37
C GLY A 163 -20.25 9.83 -11.94
N TYR A 164 -19.43 8.79 -11.75
CA TYR A 164 -18.88 8.47 -10.42
C TYR A 164 -17.97 9.59 -9.91
N ASP A 165 -17.06 10.08 -10.76
CA ASP A 165 -16.08 11.10 -10.39
C ASP A 165 -16.78 12.42 -10.02
N ASN A 166 -17.81 12.82 -10.76
CA ASN A 166 -18.61 14.00 -10.44
C ASN A 166 -19.32 13.88 -9.07
N VAL A 167 -19.78 12.68 -8.68
CA VAL A 167 -20.39 12.49 -7.35
C VAL A 167 -19.35 12.66 -6.24
N ILE A 168 -18.13 12.17 -6.45
CA ILE A 168 -17.03 12.37 -5.50
C ILE A 168 -16.74 13.86 -5.39
N GLU A 169 -16.58 14.57 -6.51
CA GLU A 169 -16.30 16.00 -6.52
C GLU A 169 -17.36 16.78 -5.73
N CYS A 170 -18.65 16.59 -6.03
CA CYS A 170 -19.73 17.21 -5.28
C CYS A 170 -19.70 16.84 -3.79
N TYR A 171 -19.35 15.61 -3.43
CA TYR A 171 -19.26 15.19 -2.03
C TYR A 171 -18.14 15.92 -1.30
N GLN A 172 -16.94 16.01 -1.90
CA GLN A 172 -15.77 16.67 -1.31
C GLN A 172 -15.94 18.20 -1.23
N GLU A 173 -16.74 18.81 -2.11
CA GLU A 173 -17.08 20.23 -2.00
C GLU A 173 -18.04 20.52 -0.83
N LEU A 174 -18.87 19.53 -0.46
CA LEU A 174 -19.90 19.71 0.56
C LEU A 174 -19.45 19.29 1.97
N PHE A 175 -18.48 18.40 2.12
CA PHE A 175 -18.06 17.80 3.41
C PHE A 175 -16.57 18.00 3.67
#